data_AF-A0A3N5PUV8-F1
#
_entry.id   AF-A0A3N5PUV8-F1
#
_cell.length_a   1.000
_cell.length_b   1.000
_cell.length_c   1.000
_cell.angle_alpha   90.00
_cell.angle_beta   90.00
_cell.angle_gamma   90.00
#
_symmetry.space_group_name_H-M   'P 1'
#
loop_
_entity.id
_entity.type
_entity.pdbx_description
1 polymer ?
#
loop_
_entity_poly.entity_id
_entity_poly.type
_entity_poly.pdbx_seq_one_letter_code
_entity_poly.pdbx_strand_id
1 'polypeptide(L)'
;ARMQKMPQATLTITGTTDGKAESAIPELGNRRALWAKDYLVNNYGIAPERIALRTTMTPAVPSAPNDPDGIVENRRIEFTSNTPDVLTPVTITAENQRIATPDVVNFHPVVENADTVQSWTLTMSQAGRPLRTMNGKGQPERVTWSIKPNELSTAQVPVDYEFVATTSDGQEVNATGSVPVDYLSSVRKKTENLPDRTIDKYSLILFDFDKATLTPDNQRILEQSVLPSIKANSTVSIIGYTDRIGGDDYNKKLSRERATTVQTFLSSRARDAKYTVLGVGESTEIFTNNSPIGRQLSRTVQVIVDTPKR
;
A
#
# COMPACT_ATOMS: atom_id res chain seq x y z
N ALA A 1 9.07 6.72 -20.83
CA ALA A 1 7.90 7.23 -20.07
C ALA A 1 6.73 7.59 -21.00
N ARG A 2 5.46 7.57 -20.56
CA ARG A 2 4.29 7.90 -21.42
C ARG A 2 4.38 9.30 -22.04
N MET A 3 4.85 10.28 -21.27
CA MET A 3 5.10 11.66 -21.74
C MET A 3 6.09 11.74 -22.91
N GLN A 4 7.08 10.84 -23.02
CA GLN A 4 8.00 10.82 -24.17
C GLN A 4 7.31 10.29 -25.44
N LYS A 5 6.38 9.33 -25.27
CA LYS A 5 5.61 8.75 -26.39
C LYS A 5 4.49 9.69 -26.88
N MET A 6 4.10 10.67 -26.06
CA MET A 6 3.01 11.60 -26.33
C MET A 6 3.55 13.03 -26.33
N PRO A 7 4.13 13.53 -27.43
CA PRO A 7 4.86 14.80 -27.45
C PRO A 7 3.97 16.02 -27.17
N GLN A 8 2.67 15.94 -27.46
CA GLN A 8 1.69 17.01 -27.21
C GLN A 8 1.15 17.02 -25.77
N ALA A 9 1.50 16.02 -24.96
CA ALA A 9 1.01 15.97 -23.58
C ALA A 9 1.72 17.01 -22.72
N THR A 10 0.96 17.76 -21.93
CA THR A 10 1.46 18.67 -20.91
C THR A 10 1.04 18.16 -19.54
N LEU A 11 1.86 18.46 -18.54
CA LEU A 11 1.64 18.08 -17.15
C LEU A 11 1.54 19.36 -16.32
N THR A 12 0.60 19.39 -15.39
CA THR A 12 0.58 20.40 -14.32
C THR A 12 0.79 19.67 -13.00
N ILE A 13 1.81 20.12 -12.26
CA ILE A 13 2.10 19.63 -10.90
C ILE A 13 1.59 20.68 -9.92
N THR A 14 0.58 20.31 -9.15
CA THR A 14 0.04 21.16 -8.08
C THR A 14 0.64 20.74 -6.76
N GLY A 15 1.44 21.59 -6.13
CA GLY A 15 1.94 21.35 -4.78
C GLY A 15 0.97 21.89 -3.73
N THR A 16 0.64 21.06 -2.74
CA THR A 16 -0.34 21.38 -1.70
C THR A 16 0.34 21.54 -0.35
N THR A 17 -0.27 22.32 0.54
CA THR A 17 0.06 22.32 1.98
C THR A 17 -1.01 21.57 2.77
N ASP A 18 -0.87 21.49 4.09
CA ASP A 18 -1.87 20.87 4.96
C ASP A 18 -3.09 21.75 5.26
N GLY A 19 -3.17 22.96 4.71
CA GLY A 19 -4.22 23.92 5.01
C GLY A 19 -4.22 24.43 6.46
N LYS A 20 -3.21 24.08 7.26
CA LYS A 20 -3.09 24.39 8.69
C LYS A 20 -1.74 25.07 8.97
N ALA A 21 -0.82 24.39 9.64
CA ALA A 21 0.47 24.95 10.06
C ALA A 21 1.35 25.30 8.86
N GLU A 22 1.32 24.49 7.79
CA GLU A 22 2.12 24.74 6.60
C GLU A 22 1.60 25.89 5.74
N SER A 23 0.35 26.33 5.95
CA SER A 23 -0.20 27.52 5.28
C SER A 23 0.54 28.80 5.62
N ALA A 24 1.25 28.83 6.76
CA ALA A 24 2.12 29.94 7.15
C ALA A 24 3.44 29.98 6.35
N ILE A 25 3.68 28.99 5.47
CA ILE A 25 4.88 28.87 4.62
C ILE A 25 4.45 28.92 3.14
N PRO A 26 4.24 30.12 2.57
CA PRO A 26 3.60 30.29 1.26
C PRO A 26 4.32 29.56 0.11
N GLU A 27 5.65 29.41 0.21
CA GLU A 27 6.48 28.80 -0.83
C GLU A 27 6.53 27.27 -0.76
N LEU A 28 6.03 26.64 0.31
CA LEU A 28 6.23 25.21 0.54
C LEU A 28 5.58 24.34 -0.54
N GLY A 29 4.36 24.67 -0.94
CA GLY A 29 3.68 24.01 -2.06
C GLY A 29 4.50 24.13 -3.35
N ASN A 30 5.05 25.31 -3.63
CA ASN A 30 5.86 25.55 -4.83
C ASN A 30 7.14 24.71 -4.82
N ARG A 31 7.83 24.63 -3.67
CA ARG A 31 9.03 23.80 -3.49
C ARG A 31 8.76 22.32 -3.73
N ARG A 32 7.62 21.79 -3.27
CA ARG A 32 7.21 20.40 -3.54
C ARG A 32 6.97 20.15 -5.02
N ALA A 33 6.23 21.05 -5.67
CA ALA A 33 5.92 20.94 -7.09
C ALA A 33 7.19 21.06 -7.96
N LEU A 34 8.09 21.98 -7.61
CA LEU A 34 9.37 22.17 -8.29
C LEU A 34 10.26 20.94 -8.15
N TRP A 35 10.39 20.39 -6.94
CA TRP A 35 11.17 19.16 -6.72
C TRP A 35 10.69 18.01 -7.63
N ALA A 36 9.38 17.84 -7.76
CA ALA A 36 8.81 16.82 -8.62
C ALA A 36 9.03 17.10 -10.11
N LYS A 37 8.95 18.37 -10.53
CA LYS A 37 9.29 18.78 -11.89
C LYS A 37 10.75 18.46 -12.20
N ASP A 38 11.68 18.87 -11.34
CA ASP A 38 13.12 18.63 -11.52
C ASP A 38 13.42 17.14 -11.58
N TYR A 39 12.77 16.34 -10.72
CA TYR A 39 12.88 14.89 -10.77
C TYR A 39 12.44 14.32 -12.13
N LEU A 40 11.29 14.76 -12.67
CA LEU A 40 10.80 14.30 -13.97
C LEU A 40 11.68 14.76 -15.13
N VAL A 41 12.20 15.98 -15.09
CA VAL A 41 13.12 16.51 -16.11
C VAL A 41 14.42 15.72 -16.09
N ASN A 42 15.06 15.58 -14.93
CA ASN A 42 16.40 15.01 -14.80
C ASN A 42 16.42 13.49 -15.02
N ASN A 43 15.40 12.76 -14.55
CA ASN A 43 15.38 11.30 -14.62
C ASN A 43 14.66 10.76 -15.86
N TYR A 44 13.73 11.53 -16.45
CA TYR A 44 12.93 11.07 -17.59
C TYR A 44 13.07 11.95 -18.84
N GLY A 45 13.93 12.97 -18.82
CA GLY A 45 14.19 13.83 -19.98
C GLY A 45 12.95 14.52 -20.51
N ILE A 46 11.99 14.85 -19.63
CA ILE A 46 10.78 15.57 -20.04
C ILE A 46 11.13 17.05 -20.19
N ALA A 47 10.80 17.64 -21.33
CA ALA A 47 11.10 19.03 -21.60
C ALA A 47 10.43 19.95 -20.55
N PRO A 48 11.18 20.85 -19.86
CA PRO A 48 10.65 21.62 -18.74
C PRO A 48 9.43 22.49 -19.06
N GLU A 49 9.31 22.97 -20.29
CA GLU A 49 8.20 23.77 -20.81
C GLU A 49 6.89 22.98 -20.90
N ARG A 50 6.95 21.64 -20.92
CA ARG A 50 5.77 20.76 -20.88
C ARG A 50 5.22 20.54 -19.48
N ILE A 51 5.90 21.07 -18.46
CA ILE A 51 5.52 20.90 -17.05
C ILE A 51 5.24 22.27 -16.42
N ALA A 52 3.96 22.57 -16.22
CA ALA A 52 3.51 23.73 -15.45
C ALA A 52 3.48 23.42 -13.96
N LEU A 53 3.74 24.44 -13.14
CA LEU A 53 3.62 24.36 -11.68
C LEU A 53 2.41 25.16 -11.21
N ARG A 54 1.71 24.64 -10.21
CA ARG A 54 0.65 25.34 -9.48
C ARG A 54 0.80 25.08 -7.99
N THR A 55 0.18 25.92 -7.19
CA THR A 55 0.12 25.75 -5.74
C THR A 55 -1.28 26.01 -5.22
N THR A 56 -1.68 25.24 -4.21
CA THR A 56 -2.93 25.42 -3.47
C THR A 56 -2.68 25.16 -2.00
N MET A 57 -3.51 25.74 -1.13
CA MET A 57 -3.40 25.50 0.33
C MET A 57 -3.81 24.08 0.72
N THR A 58 -4.70 23.46 -0.06
CA THR A 58 -5.17 22.10 0.19
C THR A 58 -5.26 21.33 -1.13
N PRO A 59 -5.25 19.99 -1.09
CA PRO A 59 -5.48 19.17 -2.27
C PRO A 59 -6.88 19.37 -2.87
N ALA A 60 -7.08 18.96 -4.13
CA ALA A 60 -8.39 19.06 -4.78
C ALA A 60 -9.49 18.29 -4.01
N VAL A 61 -9.11 17.14 -3.43
CA VAL A 61 -9.93 16.39 -2.47
C VAL A 61 -9.08 16.14 -1.21
N PRO A 62 -9.22 17.00 -0.19
CA PRO A 62 -8.47 16.86 1.06
C PRO A 62 -8.90 15.61 1.84
N SER A 63 -7.93 14.94 2.45
CA SER A 63 -8.17 13.95 3.50
C SER A 63 -8.48 14.65 4.83
N ALA A 64 -9.18 13.96 5.74
CA ALA A 64 -9.66 14.44 7.05
C ALA A 64 -8.82 15.59 7.66
N PRO A 65 -9.24 16.87 7.52
CA PRO A 65 -8.37 18.01 7.82
C PRO A 65 -8.15 18.26 9.33
N ASN A 66 -8.88 17.55 10.18
CA ASN A 66 -8.77 17.61 11.64
C ASN A 66 -8.18 16.32 12.23
N ASP A 67 -7.86 15.33 11.40
CA ASP A 67 -7.19 14.10 11.80
C ASP A 67 -5.69 14.22 11.52
N PRO A 68 -4.79 13.82 12.45
CA PRO A 68 -3.35 13.88 12.22
C PRO A 68 -2.89 13.18 10.93
N ASP A 69 -3.49 12.05 10.57
CA ASP A 69 -3.13 11.31 9.35
C ASP A 69 -3.65 11.99 8.08
N GLY A 70 -4.85 12.57 8.15
CA GLY A 70 -5.41 13.36 7.06
C GLY A 70 -4.61 14.63 6.80
N ILE A 71 -4.15 15.30 7.87
CA ILE A 71 -3.24 16.46 7.78
C ILE A 71 -1.95 16.07 7.06
N VAL A 72 -1.32 14.95 7.43
CA VAL A 72 -0.09 14.49 6.78
C VAL A 72 -0.34 14.11 5.32
N GLU A 73 -1.47 13.48 5.00
CA GLU A 73 -1.82 13.14 3.61
C GLU A 73 -2.05 14.36 2.71
N ASN A 74 -2.53 15.46 3.28
CA ASN A 74 -2.75 16.69 2.53
C ASN A 74 -1.43 17.35 2.09
N ARG A 75 -0.29 16.92 2.65
CA ARG A 75 1.07 17.38 2.28
C ARG A 75 1.58 16.62 1.06
N ARG A 76 0.98 16.86 -0.11
CA ARG A 76 1.28 16.10 -1.33
C ARG A 76 1.48 16.98 -2.56
N ILE A 77 1.76 16.32 -3.68
CA ILE A 77 1.64 16.90 -5.01
C ILE A 77 0.52 16.17 -5.75
N GLU A 78 -0.16 16.87 -6.63
CA GLU A 78 -1.18 16.31 -7.52
C GLU A 78 -0.77 16.54 -8.98
N PHE A 79 -0.94 15.51 -9.79
CA PHE A 79 -0.67 15.57 -11.22
C PHE A 79 -1.97 15.73 -11.98
N THR A 80 -2.00 16.66 -12.92
CA THR A 80 -3.05 16.77 -13.94
C THR A 80 -2.41 16.90 -15.31
N SER A 81 -3.10 16.46 -16.36
CA SER A 81 -2.58 16.51 -17.73
C SER A 81 -3.69 16.88 -18.70
N ASN A 82 -3.34 17.56 -19.79
CA ASN A 82 -4.23 17.72 -20.94
C ASN A 82 -4.47 16.40 -21.68
N THR A 83 -3.69 15.36 -21.38
CA THR A 83 -3.74 14.04 -22.00
C THR A 83 -3.94 13.00 -20.89
N PRO A 84 -5.19 12.59 -20.57
CA PRO A 84 -5.50 11.69 -19.46
C PRO A 84 -4.70 10.37 -19.49
N ASP A 85 -4.38 9.87 -20.68
CA ASP A 85 -3.64 8.62 -20.86
C ASP A 85 -2.25 8.63 -20.23
N VAL A 86 -1.63 9.80 -20.06
CA VAL A 86 -0.35 9.93 -19.34
C VAL A 86 -0.48 9.48 -17.88
N LEU A 87 -1.63 9.78 -17.26
CA LEU A 87 -1.91 9.52 -15.86
C LEU A 87 -2.70 8.23 -15.63
N THR A 88 -2.93 7.44 -16.69
CA THR A 88 -3.63 6.15 -16.55
C THR A 88 -2.99 5.30 -15.44
N PRO A 89 -3.77 4.74 -14.51
CA PRO A 89 -3.18 3.96 -13.42
C PRO A 89 -2.34 2.79 -13.93
N VAL A 90 -1.28 2.45 -13.18
CA VAL A 90 -0.47 1.27 -13.48
C VAL A 90 -1.25 0.05 -12.98
N THR A 91 -1.64 -0.83 -13.89
CA THR A 91 -2.25 -2.11 -13.51
C THR A 91 -1.14 -3.08 -13.08
N ILE A 92 -1.22 -3.59 -11.86
CA ILE A 92 -0.33 -4.67 -11.39
C ILE A 92 -0.80 -5.97 -12.08
N THR A 93 0.00 -6.49 -13.01
CA THR A 93 -0.32 -7.72 -13.76
C THR A 93 0.18 -9.00 -13.07
N ALA A 94 1.07 -8.85 -12.10
CA ALA A 94 1.53 -9.90 -11.22
C ALA A 94 2.10 -9.30 -9.93
N GLU A 95 1.76 -9.90 -8.79
CA GLU A 95 2.39 -9.59 -7.51
C GLU A 95 3.36 -10.71 -7.19
N ASN A 96 4.65 -10.39 -7.18
CA ASN A 96 5.67 -11.33 -6.72
C ASN A 96 5.61 -11.34 -5.19
N GLN A 97 5.18 -12.46 -4.61
CA GLN A 97 5.29 -12.71 -3.18
C GLN A 97 6.48 -13.62 -2.93
N ARG A 98 7.50 -13.10 -2.26
CA ARG A 98 8.55 -13.90 -1.65
C ARG A 98 8.14 -14.22 -0.23
N ILE A 99 7.88 -15.49 0.03
CA ILE A 99 7.60 -15.99 1.36
C ILE A 99 8.89 -16.61 1.87
N ALA A 100 9.35 -16.15 3.03
CA ALA A 100 10.50 -16.73 3.70
C ALA A 100 10.13 -18.09 4.28
N THR A 101 11.06 -19.04 4.28
CA THR A 101 10.96 -20.29 5.04
C THR A 101 12.15 -20.35 5.99
N PRO A 102 11.96 -20.30 7.32
CA PRO A 102 10.67 -20.17 8.00
C PRO A 102 10.03 -18.78 7.85
N ASP A 103 8.69 -18.72 7.91
CA ASP A 103 7.90 -17.47 7.95
C ASP A 103 7.58 -17.03 9.38
N VAL A 104 7.88 -17.87 10.38
CA VAL A 104 7.78 -17.56 11.80
C VAL A 104 9.06 -17.97 12.51
N VAL A 105 9.63 -17.04 13.27
CA VAL A 105 10.82 -17.26 14.10
C VAL A 105 10.45 -17.04 15.56
N ASN A 106 10.75 -18.05 16.40
CA ASN A 106 10.50 -17.99 17.85
C ASN A 106 11.84 -17.86 18.59
N PHE A 107 12.05 -16.70 19.20
CA PHE A 107 13.19 -16.44 20.07
C PHE A 107 12.85 -16.84 21.51
N HIS A 108 13.80 -17.53 22.14
CA HIS A 108 13.70 -17.98 23.53
C HIS A 108 14.90 -17.42 24.30
N PRO A 109 14.86 -16.14 24.71
CA PRO A 109 15.98 -15.53 25.43
C PRO A 109 16.12 -16.19 26.80
N VAL A 110 17.33 -16.63 27.13
CA VAL A 110 17.67 -17.16 28.46
C VAL A 110 18.76 -16.28 29.03
N VAL A 111 18.52 -15.76 30.24
CA VAL A 111 19.50 -14.99 31.00
C VAL A 111 19.87 -15.82 32.21
N GLU A 112 21.05 -16.45 32.18
CA GLU A 112 21.48 -17.42 33.20
C GLU A 112 21.99 -16.76 34.48
N ASN A 113 22.65 -15.60 34.35
CA ASN A 113 23.15 -14.81 35.46
C ASN A 113 22.71 -13.37 35.26
N ALA A 114 21.76 -12.88 36.07
CA ALA A 114 21.54 -11.46 36.14
C ALA A 114 20.87 -11.10 37.47
N ASP A 115 21.42 -10.07 38.10
CA ASP A 115 20.58 -9.07 38.75
C ASP A 115 19.37 -8.74 37.87
N THR A 116 18.25 -8.33 38.48
CA THR A 116 16.98 -8.06 37.79
C THR A 116 17.17 -7.33 36.44
N VAL A 117 16.91 -8.00 35.31
CA VAL A 117 16.98 -7.39 33.98
C VAL A 117 16.02 -6.19 33.95
N GLN A 118 16.53 -5.01 33.62
CA GLN A 118 15.73 -3.79 33.60
C GLN A 118 15.01 -3.64 32.26
N SER A 119 15.74 -3.82 31.16
CA SER A 119 15.23 -3.72 29.80
C SER A 119 15.98 -4.62 28.84
N TRP A 120 15.36 -4.91 27.71
CA TRP A 120 15.99 -5.63 26.62
C TRP A 120 15.53 -5.11 25.26
N THR A 121 16.38 -5.32 24.26
CA THR A 121 16.13 -5.00 22.86
C THR A 121 16.60 -6.17 21.99
N LEU A 122 15.76 -6.61 21.07
CA LEU A 122 16.07 -7.59 20.04
C LEU A 122 15.97 -6.90 18.68
N THR A 123 17.08 -6.83 17.95
CA THR A 123 17.17 -6.26 16.61
C THR A 123 17.42 -7.36 15.61
N MET A 124 16.58 -7.46 14.57
CA MET A 124 16.80 -8.31 13.42
C MET A 124 17.23 -7.47 12.22
N SER A 125 18.24 -7.94 11.51
CA SER A 125 18.79 -7.28 10.32
C SER A 125 19.14 -8.29 9.24
N GLN A 126 19.31 -7.82 8.01
CA GLN A 126 19.75 -8.69 6.92
C GLN A 126 20.68 -7.91 6.00
N ALA A 127 21.91 -8.42 5.83
CA ALA A 127 22.97 -7.72 5.11
C ALA A 127 23.16 -6.27 5.60
N GLY A 128 23.11 -6.06 6.92
CA GLY A 128 23.22 -4.74 7.55
C GLY A 128 21.97 -3.84 7.44
N ARG A 129 20.92 -4.27 6.73
CA ARG A 129 19.63 -3.54 6.72
C ARG A 129 18.80 -3.95 7.94
N PRO A 130 18.44 -3.03 8.85
CA PRO A 130 17.53 -3.34 9.95
C PRO A 130 16.16 -3.72 9.40
N LEU A 131 15.63 -4.85 9.86
CA LEU A 131 14.31 -5.35 9.50
C LEU A 131 13.28 -4.96 10.55
N ARG A 132 13.57 -5.27 11.81
CA ARG A 132 12.63 -5.08 12.92
C ARG A 132 13.38 -5.02 14.25
N THR A 133 12.86 -4.21 15.17
CA THR A 133 13.34 -4.11 16.54
C THR A 133 12.19 -4.36 17.49
N MET A 134 12.42 -5.18 18.52
CA MET A 134 11.49 -5.45 19.60
C MET A 134 12.16 -5.13 20.92
N ASN A 135 11.39 -4.72 21.91
CA ASN A 135 11.92 -4.28 23.19
C ASN A 135 10.95 -4.62 24.32
N GLY A 136 11.49 -4.72 25.53
CA GLY A 136 10.71 -5.01 26.73
C GLY A 136 11.43 -4.61 28.00
N LYS A 137 10.73 -4.78 29.12
CA LYS A 137 11.23 -4.52 30.48
C LYS A 137 11.16 -5.81 31.29
N GLY A 138 12.04 -5.93 32.29
CA GLY A 138 12.08 -7.14 33.11
C GLY A 138 12.72 -8.33 32.38
N GLN A 139 12.54 -9.51 32.95
CA GLN A 139 13.00 -10.76 32.36
C GLN A 139 12.34 -10.96 30.98
N PRO A 140 13.11 -11.27 29.93
CA PRO A 140 12.55 -11.50 28.60
C PRO A 140 11.74 -12.80 28.55
N GLU A 141 10.51 -12.70 28.03
CA GLU A 141 9.68 -13.85 27.66
C GLU A 141 9.97 -14.28 26.21
N ARG A 142 9.28 -15.34 25.75
CA ARG A 142 9.37 -15.78 24.36
C ARG A 142 8.89 -14.67 23.42
N VAL A 143 9.67 -14.42 22.37
CA VAL A 143 9.35 -13.41 21.36
C VAL A 143 9.14 -14.09 20.02
N THR A 144 7.98 -13.82 19.41
CA THR A 144 7.64 -14.37 18.09
C THR A 144 7.73 -13.26 17.04
N TRP A 145 8.43 -13.56 15.94
CA TRP A 145 8.45 -12.74 14.75
C TRP A 145 7.84 -13.48 13.57
N SER A 146 6.73 -12.95 13.04
CA SER A 146 6.17 -13.39 11.77
C SER A 146 6.78 -12.56 10.65
N ILE A 147 7.54 -13.20 9.76
CA ILE A 147 8.16 -12.59 8.60
C ILE A 147 7.09 -12.38 7.52
N LYS A 148 6.77 -11.14 7.21
CA LYS A 148 5.76 -10.80 6.20
C LYS A 148 6.28 -11.12 4.78
N PRO A 149 5.39 -11.43 3.83
CA PRO A 149 5.78 -11.56 2.43
C PRO A 149 6.54 -10.31 1.96
N ASN A 150 7.65 -10.54 1.23
CA ASN A 150 8.55 -9.50 0.73
C ASN A 150 9.27 -8.65 1.80
N GLU A 151 9.18 -8.98 3.10
CA GLU A 151 9.86 -8.24 4.17
C GLU A 151 11.38 -8.36 4.06
N LEU A 152 11.88 -9.53 3.63
CA LEU A 152 13.31 -9.80 3.46
C LEU A 152 13.83 -9.31 2.10
N SER A 153 15.14 -9.04 2.07
CA SER A 153 15.94 -8.79 0.87
C SER A 153 15.83 -9.93 -0.14
N THR A 154 16.17 -9.65 -1.40
CA THR A 154 16.31 -10.68 -2.44
C THR A 154 17.60 -11.47 -2.33
N ALA A 155 18.57 -10.97 -1.57
CA ALA A 155 19.82 -11.67 -1.33
C ALA A 155 19.52 -12.94 -0.50
N GLN A 156 19.95 -14.11 -0.99
CA GLN A 156 19.91 -15.38 -0.26
C GLN A 156 20.95 -15.36 0.87
N VAL A 157 20.70 -14.53 1.87
CA VAL A 157 21.54 -14.37 3.06
C VAL A 157 20.68 -14.54 4.32
N PRO A 158 21.22 -15.12 5.39
CA PRO A 158 20.52 -15.27 6.66
C PRO A 158 20.00 -13.94 7.21
N VAL A 159 18.99 -14.03 8.10
CA VAL A 159 18.61 -12.90 8.95
C VAL A 159 19.48 -12.95 10.20
N ASP A 160 20.26 -11.90 10.41
CA ASP A 160 21.06 -11.73 11.62
C ASP A 160 20.20 -11.13 12.73
N TYR A 161 20.46 -11.53 13.97
CA TYR A 161 19.84 -10.92 15.14
C TYR A 161 20.88 -10.52 16.18
N GLU A 162 20.55 -9.47 16.92
CA GLU A 162 21.29 -8.99 18.08
C GLU A 162 20.30 -8.74 19.21
N PHE A 163 20.49 -9.44 20.31
CA PHE A 163 19.76 -9.23 21.56
C PHE A 163 20.67 -8.50 22.53
N VAL A 164 20.19 -7.43 23.15
CA VAL A 164 20.89 -6.65 24.17
C VAL A 164 19.97 -6.57 25.38
N ALA A 165 20.42 -7.04 26.55
CA ALA A 165 19.74 -6.83 27.81
C ALA A 165 20.58 -5.93 28.72
N THR A 166 19.89 -5.00 29.39
CA THR A 166 20.46 -4.08 30.35
C THR A 166 19.99 -4.47 31.75
N THR A 167 20.92 -4.72 32.66
CA THR A 167 20.66 -5.06 34.06
C THR A 167 20.39 -3.81 34.89
N SER A 168 19.88 -3.98 36.11
CA SER A 168 19.55 -2.87 37.02
C SER A 168 20.75 -2.00 37.45
N ASP A 169 21.97 -2.54 37.37
CA ASP A 169 23.23 -1.82 37.62
C ASP A 169 23.81 -1.15 36.35
N GLY A 170 23.09 -1.23 35.23
CA GLY A 170 23.44 -0.58 33.97
C GLY A 170 24.44 -1.36 33.11
N GLN A 171 24.76 -2.61 33.44
CA GLN A 171 25.56 -3.45 32.55
C GLN A 171 24.73 -3.92 31.35
N GLU A 172 25.37 -4.00 30.20
CA GLU A 172 24.77 -4.55 28.98
C GLU A 172 25.39 -5.91 28.66
N VAL A 173 24.53 -6.89 28.43
CA VAL A 173 24.90 -8.20 27.91
C VAL A 173 24.25 -8.39 26.55
N ASN A 174 25.00 -8.91 25.59
CA ASN A 174 24.50 -9.14 24.24
C ASN A 174 24.65 -10.59 23.78
N ALA A 175 23.78 -10.97 22.84
CA ALA A 175 23.83 -12.24 22.15
C ALA A 175 23.50 -12.02 20.68
N THR A 176 24.29 -12.60 19.80
CA THR A 176 24.10 -12.49 18.34
C THR A 176 23.95 -13.86 17.71
N GLY A 177 23.39 -13.90 16.51
CA GLY A 177 23.30 -15.10 15.70
C GLY A 177 22.57 -14.85 14.40
N SER A 178 22.30 -15.93 13.67
CA SER A 178 21.64 -15.85 12.36
C SER A 178 20.60 -16.95 12.19
N VAL A 179 19.51 -16.62 11.52
CA VAL A 179 18.43 -17.53 11.12
C VAL A 179 18.56 -17.79 9.62
N PRO A 180 18.84 -19.03 9.19
CA PRO A 180 18.82 -19.36 7.77
C PRO A 180 17.40 -19.18 7.23
N VAL A 181 17.29 -18.56 6.06
CA VAL A 181 16.01 -18.29 5.40
C VAL A 181 16.10 -18.69 3.93
N ASP A 182 15.14 -19.49 3.50
CA ASP A 182 14.92 -19.81 2.08
C ASP A 182 13.78 -18.98 1.52
N TYR A 183 13.73 -18.82 0.19
CA TYR A 183 12.68 -18.09 -0.50
C TYR A 183 11.86 -19.00 -1.39
N LEU A 184 10.57 -19.08 -1.11
CA LEU A 184 9.59 -19.53 -2.08
C LEU A 184 9.04 -18.29 -2.79
N SER A 185 9.42 -18.12 -4.06
CA SER A 185 8.82 -17.12 -4.92
C SER A 185 7.51 -17.67 -5.47
N SER A 186 6.40 -17.12 -4.99
CA SER A 186 5.08 -17.34 -5.59
C SER A 186 4.72 -16.08 -6.38
N VAL A 187 4.48 -16.25 -7.67
CA VAL A 187 3.90 -15.17 -8.47
C VAL A 187 2.39 -15.31 -8.34
N ARG A 188 1.75 -14.44 -7.56
CA ARG A 188 0.30 -14.26 -7.66
C ARG A 188 0.03 -13.50 -8.94
N LYS A 189 -0.17 -14.24 -10.02
CA LYS A 189 -0.54 -13.66 -11.31
C LYS A 189 -1.93 -13.04 -11.17
N LYS A 190 -2.15 -11.95 -11.90
CA LYS A 190 -3.50 -11.38 -12.10
C LYS A 190 -4.50 -12.46 -12.51
N THR A 191 -4.07 -13.45 -13.28
CA THR A 191 -4.87 -14.59 -13.72
C THR A 191 -4.25 -15.90 -13.22
N GLU A 192 -5.02 -16.68 -12.47
CA GLU A 192 -4.70 -18.04 -12.07
C GLU A 192 -5.54 -19.02 -12.89
N ASN A 193 -4.88 -19.90 -13.63
CA ASN A 193 -5.52 -20.90 -14.48
C ASN A 193 -5.45 -22.26 -13.79
N LEU A 194 -6.54 -22.67 -13.15
CA LEU A 194 -6.71 -23.97 -12.51
C LEU A 194 -7.29 -24.99 -13.51
N PRO A 195 -7.24 -26.31 -13.25
CA PRO A 195 -7.81 -27.31 -14.15
C PRO A 195 -9.30 -27.11 -14.42
N ASP A 196 -10.07 -26.72 -13.40
CA ASP A 196 -11.53 -26.60 -13.42
C ASP A 196 -12.04 -25.17 -13.56
N ARG A 197 -11.19 -24.15 -13.40
CA ARG A 197 -11.60 -22.73 -13.42
C ARG A 197 -10.47 -21.77 -13.76
N THR A 198 -10.82 -20.52 -14.02
CA THR A 198 -9.90 -19.39 -14.14
C THR A 198 -10.29 -18.32 -13.13
N ILE A 199 -9.32 -17.84 -12.35
CA ILE A 199 -9.52 -16.80 -11.33
C ILE A 199 -8.72 -15.57 -11.74
N ASP A 200 -9.41 -14.46 -12.01
CA ASP A 200 -8.79 -13.17 -12.26
C ASP A 200 -8.94 -12.24 -11.05
N LYS A 201 -7.83 -11.74 -10.50
CA LYS A 201 -7.81 -10.80 -9.38
C LYS A 201 -7.35 -9.41 -9.83
N TYR A 202 -8.18 -8.42 -9.53
CA TYR A 202 -7.95 -7.02 -9.79
C TYR A 202 -7.92 -6.25 -8.47
N SER A 203 -6.85 -5.49 -8.25
CA SER A 203 -6.67 -4.62 -7.08
C SER A 203 -6.46 -3.17 -7.54
N LEU A 204 -6.50 -2.22 -6.60
CA LEU A 204 -6.20 -0.80 -6.82
C LEU A 204 -7.25 -0.05 -7.66
N ILE A 205 -8.53 -0.41 -7.52
CA ILE A 205 -9.63 0.50 -7.89
C ILE A 205 -9.76 1.49 -6.72
N LEU A 206 -9.09 2.64 -6.84
CA LEU A 206 -8.90 3.59 -5.73
C LEU A 206 -10.07 4.55 -5.59
N PHE A 207 -10.38 4.93 -4.34
CA PHE A 207 -11.40 5.93 -4.04
C PHE A 207 -10.79 7.09 -3.27
N ASP A 208 -11.33 8.28 -3.51
CA ASP A 208 -11.01 9.46 -2.73
C ASP A 208 -11.38 9.26 -1.25
N PHE A 209 -10.80 10.11 -0.39
CA PHE A 209 -11.20 10.20 1.01
C PHE A 209 -12.72 10.37 1.11
N ASP A 210 -13.34 9.58 1.98
CA ASP A 210 -14.75 9.69 2.33
C ASP A 210 -15.75 9.61 1.16
N LYS A 211 -15.35 8.97 0.06
CA LYS A 211 -16.20 8.80 -1.13
C LYS A 211 -16.37 7.35 -1.56
N ALA A 212 -17.54 7.08 -2.11
CA ALA A 212 -17.91 5.82 -2.78
C ALA A 212 -18.25 6.00 -4.27
N THR A 213 -17.97 7.17 -4.85
CA THR A 213 -18.26 7.49 -6.25
C THR A 213 -17.14 6.99 -7.18
N LEU A 214 -17.52 6.43 -8.33
CA LEU A 214 -16.56 6.04 -9.37
C LEU A 214 -16.13 7.25 -10.20
N THR A 215 -14.83 7.54 -10.18
CA THR A 215 -14.23 8.53 -11.08
C THR A 215 -14.24 8.01 -12.53
N PRO A 216 -14.15 8.88 -13.55
CA PRO A 216 -14.03 8.46 -14.94
C PRO A 216 -12.84 7.51 -15.19
N ASP A 217 -11.73 7.70 -14.48
CA ASP A 217 -10.56 6.82 -14.58
C ASP A 217 -10.85 5.43 -14.02
N ASN A 218 -11.55 5.34 -12.88
CA ASN A 218 -11.98 4.05 -12.34
C ASN A 218 -12.93 3.32 -13.30
N GLN A 219 -13.87 4.05 -13.91
CA GLN A 219 -14.78 3.48 -14.91
C GLN A 219 -14.00 2.91 -16.10
N ARG A 220 -13.01 3.66 -16.61
CA ARG A 220 -12.14 3.21 -17.70
C ARG A 220 -11.35 1.95 -17.31
N ILE A 221 -10.81 1.88 -16.08
CA ILE A 221 -10.11 0.69 -15.58
C ILE A 221 -11.06 -0.52 -15.54
N LEU A 222 -12.26 -0.35 -14.97
CA LEU A 222 -13.26 -1.41 -14.90
C LEU A 222 -13.63 -1.90 -16.30
N GLU A 223 -13.81 -0.98 -17.26
CA GLU A 223 -14.17 -1.32 -18.64
C GLU A 223 -13.05 -2.02 -19.41
N GLN A 224 -11.82 -1.55 -19.30
CA GLN A 224 -10.71 -2.06 -20.11
C GLN A 224 -10.03 -3.27 -19.47
N SER A 225 -9.99 -3.34 -18.14
CA SER A 225 -9.24 -4.36 -17.43
C SER A 225 -10.12 -5.47 -16.88
N VAL A 226 -11.27 -5.14 -16.28
CA VAL A 226 -12.07 -6.10 -15.51
C VAL A 226 -13.14 -6.76 -16.38
N LEU A 227 -13.99 -5.96 -17.05
CA LEU A 227 -15.11 -6.46 -17.86
C LEU A 227 -14.73 -7.57 -18.85
N PRO A 228 -13.60 -7.52 -19.59
CA PRO A 228 -13.26 -8.55 -20.56
C PRO A 228 -13.10 -9.96 -19.95
N SER A 229 -12.76 -10.04 -18.66
CA SER A 229 -12.62 -11.32 -17.94
C SER A 229 -13.94 -11.91 -17.45
N ILE A 230 -15.00 -11.10 -17.34
CA ILE A 230 -16.30 -11.56 -16.84
C ILE A 230 -17.04 -12.31 -17.96
N LYS A 231 -17.35 -13.58 -17.70
CA LYS A 231 -18.17 -14.43 -18.57
C LYS A 231 -19.54 -14.68 -17.93
N ALA A 232 -20.49 -15.17 -18.74
CA ALA A 232 -21.86 -15.41 -18.27
C ALA A 232 -21.94 -16.41 -17.10
N ASN A 233 -21.02 -17.37 -17.01
CA ASN A 233 -20.95 -18.33 -15.91
C ASN A 233 -20.01 -17.89 -14.78
N SER A 234 -19.44 -16.68 -14.82
CA SER A 234 -18.52 -16.21 -13.80
C SER A 234 -19.24 -15.83 -12.50
N THR A 235 -18.53 -15.97 -11.39
CA THR A 235 -18.84 -15.36 -10.10
C THR A 235 -17.86 -14.24 -9.83
N VAL A 236 -18.38 -13.02 -9.63
CA VAL A 236 -17.62 -11.80 -9.43
C VAL A 236 -17.75 -11.36 -7.97
N SER A 237 -16.69 -11.54 -7.19
CA SER A 237 -16.62 -11.10 -5.80
C SER A 237 -15.95 -9.74 -5.70
N ILE A 238 -16.61 -8.80 -5.03
CA ILE A 238 -16.18 -7.40 -4.93
C ILE A 238 -16.01 -7.06 -3.46
N ILE A 239 -14.77 -6.75 -3.07
CA ILE A 239 -14.38 -6.57 -1.68
C ILE A 239 -13.86 -5.15 -1.50
N GLY A 240 -14.52 -4.36 -0.67
CA GLY A 240 -14.10 -3.00 -0.33
C GLY A 240 -13.26 -2.94 0.95
N TYR A 241 -12.32 -2.01 0.96
CA TYR A 241 -11.43 -1.72 2.08
C TYR A 241 -11.41 -0.21 2.36
N THR A 242 -11.00 0.14 3.59
CA THR A 242 -10.71 1.53 3.99
C THR A 242 -9.32 1.61 4.61
N ASP A 243 -8.83 2.82 4.81
CA ASP A 243 -7.75 3.07 5.76
C ASP A 243 -8.31 3.13 7.19
N ARG A 244 -7.41 3.41 8.14
CA ARG A 244 -7.71 3.53 9.58
C ARG A 244 -8.36 4.85 10.02
N ILE A 245 -8.67 5.77 9.10
CA ILE A 245 -9.23 7.07 9.47
C ILE A 245 -10.74 6.90 9.61
N GLY A 246 -11.27 7.17 10.80
CA GLY A 246 -12.70 6.99 11.12
C GLY A 246 -12.93 5.84 12.10
N GLY A 247 -14.20 5.53 12.38
CA GLY A 247 -14.57 4.41 13.25
C GLY A 247 -14.88 3.13 12.45
N ASP A 248 -14.66 1.97 13.05
CA ASP A 248 -14.86 0.65 12.44
C ASP A 248 -16.18 0.48 11.69
N ASP A 249 -17.31 0.85 12.32
CA ASP A 249 -18.64 0.69 11.73
C ASP A 249 -18.84 1.61 10.54
N TYR A 250 -18.31 2.83 10.61
CA TYR A 250 -18.30 3.77 9.50
C TYR A 250 -17.51 3.20 8.32
N ASN A 251 -16.31 2.68 8.61
CA ASN A 251 -15.40 2.14 7.62
C ASN A 251 -15.94 0.85 6.96
N LYS A 252 -16.62 -0.02 7.71
CA LYS A 252 -17.35 -1.17 7.16
C LYS A 252 -18.48 -0.74 6.22
N LYS A 253 -19.23 0.30 6.58
CA LYS A 253 -20.29 0.84 5.72
C LYS A 253 -19.71 1.45 4.44
N LEU A 254 -18.72 2.34 4.55
CA LEU A 254 -18.11 3.02 3.41
C LEU A 254 -17.45 2.04 2.43
N SER A 255 -16.73 1.04 2.93
CA SER A 255 -16.15 -0.01 2.08
C SER A 255 -17.23 -0.82 1.34
N ARG A 256 -18.35 -1.15 1.99
CA ARG A 256 -19.48 -1.82 1.36
C ARG A 256 -20.13 -0.96 0.28
N GLU A 257 -20.28 0.34 0.51
CA GLU A 257 -20.81 1.28 -0.48
C GLU A 257 -19.91 1.35 -1.72
N ARG A 258 -18.58 1.49 -1.54
CA ARG A 258 -17.59 1.44 -2.64
C ARG A 258 -17.73 0.15 -3.48
N ALA A 259 -17.79 -0.99 -2.81
CA ALA A 259 -17.95 -2.29 -3.47
C ALA A 259 -19.30 -2.40 -4.21
N THR A 260 -20.37 -1.84 -3.64
CA THR A 260 -21.70 -1.79 -4.28
C THR A 260 -21.71 -0.90 -5.52
N THR A 261 -21.00 0.24 -5.50
CA THR A 261 -20.84 1.10 -6.68
C THR A 261 -20.15 0.35 -7.82
N VAL A 262 -19.06 -0.38 -7.53
CA VAL A 262 -18.36 -1.21 -8.51
C VAL A 262 -19.25 -2.34 -9.04
N GLN A 263 -20.00 -3.00 -8.16
CA GLN A 263 -20.98 -4.02 -8.55
C GLN A 263 -21.98 -3.48 -9.54
N THR A 264 -22.62 -2.35 -9.20
CA THR A 264 -23.65 -1.71 -10.03
C THR A 264 -23.11 -1.36 -11.41
N PHE A 265 -21.88 -0.85 -11.47
CA PHE A 265 -21.21 -0.54 -12.73
C PHE A 265 -20.99 -1.79 -13.59
N LEU A 266 -20.43 -2.86 -13.02
CA LEU A 266 -20.10 -4.09 -13.74
C LEU A 266 -21.37 -4.86 -14.16
N SER A 267 -22.35 -5.02 -13.26
CA SER A 267 -23.57 -5.79 -13.52
C SER A 267 -24.46 -5.14 -14.57
N SER A 268 -24.43 -3.81 -14.72
CA SER A 268 -25.14 -3.12 -15.79
C SER A 268 -24.68 -3.55 -17.21
N ARG A 269 -23.42 -4.01 -17.33
CA ARG A 269 -22.75 -4.38 -18.58
C ARG A 269 -22.60 -5.91 -18.75
N ALA A 270 -22.37 -6.65 -17.67
CA ALA A 270 -22.24 -8.12 -17.67
C ALA A 270 -23.34 -8.76 -16.82
N ARG A 271 -24.58 -8.75 -17.33
CA ARG A 271 -25.80 -9.07 -16.57
C ARG A 271 -25.93 -10.55 -16.17
N ASP A 272 -25.33 -11.44 -16.94
CA ASP A 272 -25.50 -12.89 -16.73
C ASP A 272 -24.60 -13.45 -15.62
N ALA A 273 -23.55 -12.71 -15.24
CA ALA A 273 -22.64 -13.12 -14.17
C ALA A 273 -23.28 -12.98 -12.79
N LYS A 274 -22.80 -13.77 -11.83
CA LYS A 274 -23.21 -13.67 -10.42
C LYS A 274 -22.31 -12.67 -9.70
N TYR A 275 -22.87 -11.83 -8.84
CA TYR A 275 -22.12 -10.82 -8.11
C TYR A 275 -22.27 -10.95 -6.60
N THR A 276 -21.17 -10.84 -5.86
CA THR A 276 -21.16 -10.76 -4.40
C THR A 276 -20.39 -9.53 -3.93
N VAL A 277 -20.86 -8.92 -2.83
CA VAL A 277 -20.30 -7.68 -2.27
C VAL A 277 -19.95 -7.90 -0.81
N LEU A 278 -18.74 -7.48 -0.42
CA LEU A 278 -18.26 -7.51 0.95
C LEU A 278 -17.59 -6.17 1.29
N GLY A 279 -17.96 -5.57 2.44
CA GLY A 279 -17.26 -4.41 3.01
C GLY A 279 -16.47 -4.85 4.24
N VAL A 280 -15.14 -4.79 4.15
CA VAL A 280 -14.24 -5.25 5.23
C VAL A 280 -13.89 -4.10 6.19
N GLY A 281 -14.01 -2.86 5.74
CA GLY A 281 -13.51 -1.68 6.45
C GLY A 281 -11.99 -1.72 6.57
N GLU A 282 -11.50 -1.28 7.72
CA GLU A 282 -10.06 -1.22 8.06
C GLU A 282 -9.52 -2.50 8.69
N SER A 283 -10.39 -3.47 8.99
CA SER A 283 -10.06 -4.67 9.76
C SER A 283 -9.03 -5.58 9.09
N THR A 284 -8.81 -5.42 7.78
CA THR A 284 -7.74 -6.09 7.04
C THR A 284 -6.81 -5.06 6.43
N GLU A 285 -5.58 -5.02 6.94
CA GLU A 285 -4.54 -4.14 6.43
C GLU A 285 -3.93 -4.70 5.14
N ILE A 286 -4.39 -4.20 3.98
CA ILE A 286 -3.83 -4.55 2.66
C ILE A 286 -2.59 -3.71 2.30
N PHE A 287 -2.46 -2.50 2.88
CA PHE A 287 -1.30 -1.63 2.79
C PHE A 287 -1.05 -0.95 4.14
N THR A 288 0.21 -0.68 4.47
CA THR A 288 0.58 -0.08 5.76
C THR A 288 -0.07 1.28 5.99
N ASN A 289 -0.88 1.39 7.04
CA ASN A 289 -1.53 2.63 7.43
C ASN A 289 -0.58 3.64 8.10
N ASN A 290 0.66 3.23 8.37
CA ASN A 290 1.71 4.09 8.93
C ASN A 290 2.35 5.02 7.88
N SER A 291 1.91 4.94 6.62
CA SER A 291 2.35 5.85 5.56
C SER A 291 1.16 6.51 4.85
N PRO A 292 1.26 7.79 4.44
CA PRO A 292 0.20 8.46 3.66
C PRO A 292 -0.16 7.71 2.37
N ILE A 293 0.84 7.18 1.68
CA ILE A 293 0.67 6.41 0.45
C ILE A 293 -0.10 5.12 0.75
N GLY A 294 0.30 4.37 1.78
CA GLY A 294 -0.37 3.13 2.14
C GLY A 294 -1.83 3.35 2.51
N ARG A 295 -2.17 4.41 3.24
CA ARG A 295 -3.56 4.78 3.52
C ARG A 295 -4.36 5.10 2.25
N GLN A 296 -3.79 5.87 1.33
CA GLN A 296 -4.42 6.13 0.03
C GLN A 296 -4.66 4.83 -0.76
N LEU A 297 -3.71 3.89 -0.75
CA LEU A 297 -3.84 2.60 -1.42
C LEU A 297 -4.83 1.66 -0.69
N SER A 298 -5.02 1.80 0.61
CA SER A 298 -6.01 1.05 1.40
C SER A 298 -7.46 1.45 1.09
N ARG A 299 -7.69 2.66 0.55
CA ARG A 299 -9.00 3.10 0.05
C ARG A 299 -9.30 2.48 -1.31
N THR A 300 -9.51 1.17 -1.34
CA THR A 300 -9.62 0.43 -2.60
C THR A 300 -10.73 -0.61 -2.59
N VAL A 301 -11.09 -1.06 -3.79
CA VAL A 301 -11.90 -2.25 -4.03
C VAL A 301 -11.06 -3.29 -4.77
N GLN A 302 -11.12 -4.53 -4.32
CA GLN A 302 -10.64 -5.70 -5.04
C GLN A 302 -11.80 -6.37 -5.76
N VAL A 303 -11.57 -6.78 -7.02
CA VAL A 303 -12.53 -7.57 -7.81
C VAL A 303 -11.89 -8.90 -8.14
N ILE A 304 -12.59 -9.99 -7.83
CA ILE A 304 -12.18 -11.36 -8.11
C ILE A 304 -13.22 -11.96 -9.05
N VAL A 305 -12.79 -12.42 -10.21
CA VAL A 305 -13.65 -13.07 -11.21
C VAL A 305 -13.27 -14.55 -11.26
N ASP A 306 -14.12 -15.42 -10.70
CA ASP A 306 -13.98 -16.87 -10.79
C ASP A 306 -14.87 -17.39 -11.94
N THR A 307 -14.26 -18.01 -12.94
CA THR A 307 -14.94 -18.56 -14.12
C THR A 307 -14.68 -20.06 -14.24
N PRO A 308 -15.70 -20.91 -14.03
CA PRO A 308 -15.58 -22.34 -14.28
C PRO A 308 -15.22 -22.63 -15.74
N LYS A 309 -14.27 -23.55 -15.96
CA LYS A 309 -13.95 -24.10 -17.27
C LYS A 309 -14.99 -25.17 -17.60
N ARG A 310 -15.47 -25.14 -18.84
CA ARG A 310 -16.33 -26.20 -19.38
C ARG A 310 -15.50 -27.36 -19.89
#